data_AF-A0A227NRJ4-F1
#
_entry.id   AF-A0A227NRJ4-F1
#
_cell.length_a   1.000
_cell.length_b   1.000
_cell.length_c   1.000
_cell.angle_alpha   90.00
_cell.angle_beta   90.00
_cell.angle_gamma   90.00
#
_symmetry.space_group_name_H-M   'P 1'
#
loop_
_entity.id
_entity.type
_entity.pdbx_description
1 polymer ?
#
loop_
_entity_poly.entity_id
_entity_poly.type
_entity_poly.pdbx_seq_one_letter_code
_entity_poly.pdbx_strand_id
1 'polypeptide(L)'
;MKKTIGKPENWQDFESLCKKLFGEMWSIPNKIKKNGRLGQEQAGVDVYGIPKGEIEYWGIQAKGKDEYSNAKLSENEIIKEIEKAKKFQPKLGVYIIASTTNKDAKIEEFVRLKNAENQLNGSFEILLYCWEDIVDLIEENKDTYNWYLHGISQKDKFDFKISFNNFEEELTLYPLFEKNITKYILTDKSSSQILIEKLSAKSEFDFLELKPFSLFHSNTVNKSWCDFELIMENSGSAVIEDWRIILKFISGVAKLDTGTILFPRLSLTDYVDDENKTITYRPLDNKPLIQKDNKYFEISLLPDKISDKIIIEWQILARDFNRKETVEIKMKPKYIEKIKFEEVNKESQLNEDEVFISYYVVEKENKDNI
;
A
#
# COMPACT_ATOMS: atom_id res chain seq x y z
N MET A 1 15.52 -9.03 -34.00
CA MET A 1 15.13 -8.02 -32.99
C MET A 1 15.13 -8.69 -31.62
N LYS A 2 15.51 -7.99 -30.56
CA LYS A 2 15.50 -8.54 -29.19
C LYS A 2 14.04 -8.59 -28.75
N LYS A 3 13.46 -9.79 -28.60
CA LYS A 3 12.06 -9.96 -28.20
C LYS A 3 11.92 -9.60 -26.72
N THR A 4 11.06 -8.63 -26.40
CA THR A 4 10.98 -7.94 -25.09
C THR A 4 9.75 -8.35 -24.28
N ILE A 5 9.41 -9.64 -24.28
CA ILE A 5 8.30 -10.19 -23.49
C ILE A 5 8.90 -11.04 -22.36
N GLY A 6 8.75 -10.57 -21.12
CA GLY A 6 9.21 -11.27 -19.90
C GLY A 6 8.34 -12.49 -19.58
N LYS A 7 8.87 -13.47 -18.84
CA LYS A 7 8.14 -14.69 -18.46
C LYS A 7 7.11 -14.39 -17.36
N PRO A 8 5.98 -15.13 -17.28
CA PRO A 8 5.06 -15.02 -16.14
C PRO A 8 5.75 -15.37 -14.81
N GLU A 9 5.39 -14.66 -13.74
CA GLU A 9 5.98 -14.81 -12.40
C GLU A 9 5.69 -16.16 -11.74
N ASN A 10 4.53 -16.75 -12.06
CA ASN A 10 4.08 -18.02 -11.49
C ASN A 10 3.38 -18.88 -12.55
N TRP A 11 3.21 -20.15 -12.23
CA TRP A 11 2.66 -21.13 -13.16
C TRP A 11 1.15 -20.92 -13.43
N GLN A 12 0.38 -20.33 -12.50
CA GLN A 12 -1.04 -20.02 -12.70
C GLN A 12 -1.26 -18.93 -13.74
N ASP A 13 -0.39 -17.91 -13.75
CA ASP A 13 -0.40 -16.85 -14.74
C ASP A 13 0.03 -17.38 -16.11
N PHE A 14 0.99 -18.30 -16.14
CA PHE A 14 1.36 -18.99 -17.38
C PHE A 14 0.22 -19.86 -17.95
N GLU A 15 -0.52 -20.58 -17.11
CA GLU A 15 -1.70 -21.34 -17.54
C GLU A 15 -2.80 -20.40 -18.08
N SER A 16 -2.98 -19.23 -17.44
CA SER A 16 -3.93 -18.21 -17.90
C SER A 16 -3.52 -17.60 -19.24
N LEU A 17 -2.23 -17.34 -19.43
CA LEU A 17 -1.65 -16.94 -20.71
C LEU A 17 -1.92 -17.99 -21.79
N CYS A 18 -1.62 -19.27 -21.54
CA CYS A 18 -1.86 -20.34 -22.50
C CYS A 18 -3.34 -20.38 -22.92
N LYS A 19 -4.27 -20.31 -21.96
CA LYS A 19 -5.71 -20.24 -22.28
C LYS A 19 -6.06 -19.04 -23.16
N LYS A 20 -5.51 -17.86 -22.89
CA LYS A 20 -5.80 -16.65 -23.67
C LYS A 20 -5.23 -16.77 -25.09
N LEU A 21 -3.95 -17.14 -25.20
CA LEU A 21 -3.21 -17.27 -26.45
C LEU A 21 -3.84 -18.30 -27.38
N PHE A 22 -3.95 -19.55 -26.93
CA PHE A 22 -4.50 -20.62 -27.75
C PHE A 22 -6.00 -20.41 -28.02
N GLY A 23 -6.72 -19.71 -27.14
CA GLY A 23 -8.11 -19.32 -27.41
C GLY A 23 -8.26 -18.40 -28.61
N GLU A 24 -7.33 -17.46 -28.78
CA GLU A 24 -7.27 -16.57 -29.95
C GLU A 24 -6.79 -17.32 -31.19
N MET A 25 -5.66 -18.02 -31.11
CA MET A 25 -5.11 -18.79 -32.23
C MET A 25 -6.12 -19.78 -32.82
N TRP A 26 -6.84 -20.50 -31.95
CA TRP A 26 -7.82 -21.49 -32.36
C TRP A 26 -9.18 -20.88 -32.72
N SER A 27 -9.32 -19.54 -32.68
CA SER A 27 -10.56 -18.81 -32.93
C SER A 27 -11.74 -19.28 -32.05
N ILE A 28 -11.46 -19.63 -30.79
CA ILE A 28 -12.45 -20.13 -29.82
C ILE A 28 -12.32 -19.48 -28.42
N PRO A 29 -12.23 -18.14 -28.30
CA PRO A 29 -11.93 -17.47 -27.04
C PRO A 29 -12.89 -17.81 -25.89
N ASN A 30 -14.14 -18.14 -26.20
CA ASN A 30 -15.18 -18.46 -25.22
C ASN A 30 -15.33 -19.97 -24.93
N LYS A 31 -14.77 -20.84 -25.78
CA LYS A 31 -14.90 -22.30 -25.66
C LYS A 31 -13.66 -22.97 -25.08
N ILE A 32 -12.48 -22.35 -25.14
CA ILE A 32 -11.29 -22.84 -24.46
C ILE A 32 -11.46 -22.74 -22.93
N LYS A 33 -11.11 -23.80 -22.19
CA LYS A 33 -11.30 -23.91 -20.73
C LYS A 33 -10.05 -24.41 -20.04
N LYS A 34 -9.85 -23.97 -18.79
CA LYS A 34 -8.94 -24.62 -17.85
C LYS A 34 -9.60 -25.90 -17.34
N ASN A 35 -8.83 -26.97 -17.18
CA ASN A 35 -9.31 -28.27 -16.75
C ASN A 35 -9.30 -28.37 -15.23
N GLY A 36 -10.46 -28.54 -14.60
CA GLY A 36 -10.55 -28.77 -13.15
C GLY A 36 -9.99 -27.64 -12.26
N ARG A 37 -9.94 -27.92 -10.95
CA ARG A 37 -9.30 -27.06 -9.93
C ARG A 37 -7.97 -27.66 -9.48
N LEU A 38 -7.12 -26.81 -8.92
CA LEU A 38 -5.87 -27.19 -8.24
C LEU A 38 -6.04 -28.42 -7.33
N GLY A 39 -5.24 -29.45 -7.56
CA GLY A 39 -5.24 -30.71 -6.79
C GLY A 39 -6.18 -31.80 -7.31
N GLN A 40 -6.96 -31.55 -8.37
CA GLN A 40 -7.74 -32.59 -9.03
C GLN A 40 -6.90 -33.35 -10.07
N GLU A 41 -7.21 -34.62 -10.30
CA GLU A 41 -6.58 -35.40 -11.37
C GLU A 41 -7.04 -34.84 -12.73
N GLN A 42 -6.16 -34.11 -13.41
CA GLN A 42 -6.45 -33.41 -14.67
C GLN A 42 -5.96 -34.18 -15.90
N ALA A 43 -5.63 -35.47 -15.75
CA ALA A 43 -5.04 -36.30 -16.81
C ALA A 43 -3.85 -35.65 -17.55
N GLY A 44 -3.07 -34.79 -16.87
CA GLY A 44 -1.96 -34.06 -17.52
C GLY A 44 -2.39 -33.07 -18.59
N VAL A 45 -3.61 -32.52 -18.51
CA VAL A 45 -4.12 -31.48 -19.41
C VAL A 45 -4.64 -30.33 -18.55
N ASP A 46 -3.96 -29.18 -18.58
CA ASP A 46 -4.32 -27.99 -17.80
C ASP A 46 -5.34 -27.11 -18.53
N VAL A 47 -5.27 -27.06 -19.87
CA VAL A 47 -6.19 -26.28 -20.72
C VAL A 47 -6.64 -27.15 -21.89
N TYR A 48 -7.90 -27.03 -22.29
CA TYR A 48 -8.42 -27.78 -23.44
C TYR A 48 -9.48 -26.99 -24.23
N GLY A 49 -9.68 -27.40 -25.47
CA GLY A 49 -10.73 -26.89 -26.35
C GLY A 49 -10.79 -27.68 -27.66
N ILE A 50 -11.80 -27.40 -28.48
CA ILE A 50 -11.87 -27.92 -29.85
C ILE A 50 -11.63 -26.72 -30.78
N PRO A 51 -10.49 -26.66 -31.49
CA PRO A 51 -10.22 -25.56 -32.40
C PRO A 51 -11.29 -25.39 -33.47
N LYS A 52 -11.43 -24.17 -33.99
CA LYS A 52 -12.44 -23.87 -35.01
C LYS A 52 -12.16 -24.69 -36.29
N GLY A 53 -13.07 -25.60 -36.62
CA GLY A 53 -12.98 -26.47 -37.80
C GLY A 53 -12.58 -27.92 -37.46
N GLU A 54 -12.13 -28.16 -36.23
CA GLU A 54 -11.78 -29.50 -35.75
C GLU A 54 -12.95 -30.18 -35.04
N ILE A 55 -12.86 -31.51 -34.91
CA ILE A 55 -13.83 -32.33 -34.17
C ILE A 55 -13.27 -32.92 -32.88
N GLU A 56 -11.95 -33.06 -32.79
CA GLU A 56 -11.27 -33.65 -31.64
C GLU A 56 -10.79 -32.59 -30.66
N TYR A 57 -10.68 -32.97 -29.38
CA TYR A 57 -10.14 -32.07 -28.36
C TYR A 57 -8.63 -31.90 -28.51
N TRP A 58 -8.18 -30.67 -28.33
CA TRP A 58 -6.77 -30.33 -28.18
C TRP A 58 -6.52 -29.99 -26.72
N GLY A 59 -5.49 -30.61 -26.14
CA GLY A 59 -5.11 -30.45 -24.74
C GLY A 59 -3.76 -29.75 -24.64
N ILE A 60 -3.60 -28.90 -23.64
CA ILE A 60 -2.35 -28.19 -23.33
C ILE A 60 -1.96 -28.50 -21.89
N GLN A 61 -0.70 -28.90 -21.69
CA GLN A 61 -0.04 -28.89 -20.38
C GLN A 61 0.87 -27.67 -20.31
N ALA A 62 0.61 -26.78 -19.36
CA ALA A 62 1.38 -25.59 -19.07
C ALA A 62 2.40 -25.88 -17.94
N LYS A 63 3.69 -25.82 -18.28
CA LYS A 63 4.80 -25.98 -17.33
C LYS A 63 5.54 -24.66 -17.13
N GLY A 64 5.10 -23.91 -16.12
CA GLY A 64 5.86 -22.78 -15.58
C GLY A 64 7.07 -23.28 -14.79
N LYS A 65 8.27 -22.83 -15.18
CA LYS A 65 9.51 -23.03 -14.45
C LYS A 65 10.04 -21.64 -14.04
N ASP A 66 10.27 -21.45 -12.75
CA ASP A 66 10.75 -20.18 -12.19
C ASP A 66 12.17 -19.89 -12.67
N GLU A 67 12.46 -18.63 -13.04
CA GLU A 67 13.81 -18.21 -13.49
C GLU A 67 14.88 -18.49 -12.43
N TYR A 68 14.53 -18.41 -11.13
CA TYR A 68 15.44 -18.68 -10.02
C TYR A 68 15.86 -20.15 -9.90
N SER A 69 15.08 -21.07 -10.48
CA SER A 69 15.30 -22.52 -10.32
C SER A 69 16.17 -23.13 -11.42
N ASN A 70 16.40 -22.44 -12.54
CA ASN A 70 17.03 -23.01 -13.75
C ASN A 70 16.44 -24.37 -14.17
N ALA A 71 15.21 -24.67 -13.76
CA ALA A 71 14.64 -26.00 -13.91
C ALA A 71 14.32 -26.25 -15.38
N LYS A 72 15.05 -27.19 -15.99
CA LYS A 72 14.83 -27.62 -17.38
C LYS A 72 13.69 -28.62 -17.48
N LEU A 73 13.03 -28.64 -18.63
CA LEU A 73 12.12 -29.72 -19.00
C LEU A 73 12.95 -30.99 -19.22
N SER A 74 12.55 -32.11 -18.61
CA SER A 74 13.27 -33.39 -18.73
C SER A 74 12.48 -34.40 -19.54
N GLU A 75 13.19 -35.32 -20.21
CA GLU A 75 12.57 -36.41 -20.99
C GLU A 75 11.61 -37.25 -20.14
N ASN A 76 11.99 -37.57 -18.90
CA ASN A 76 11.15 -38.32 -17.97
C ASN A 76 9.88 -37.56 -17.57
N GLU A 77 9.95 -36.24 -17.45
CA GLU A 77 8.75 -35.41 -17.21
C GLU A 77 7.82 -35.46 -18.42
N ILE A 78 8.36 -35.30 -19.63
CA ILE A 78 7.59 -35.35 -20.89
C ILE A 78 6.87 -36.70 -21.04
N ILE A 79 7.58 -37.82 -20.84
CA ILE A 79 6.98 -39.16 -20.91
C ILE A 79 5.80 -39.27 -19.93
N LYS A 80 6.00 -38.83 -18.68
CA LYS A 80 4.95 -38.91 -17.65
C LYS A 80 3.72 -38.10 -18.03
N GLU A 81 3.89 -36.90 -18.57
CA GLU A 81 2.74 -36.07 -18.98
C GLU A 81 2.01 -36.67 -20.20
N ILE A 82 2.74 -37.20 -21.19
CA ILE A 82 2.14 -37.91 -22.34
C ILE A 82 1.30 -39.11 -21.88
N GLU A 83 1.83 -39.94 -20.97
CA GLU A 83 1.11 -41.11 -20.46
C GLU A 83 -0.14 -40.75 -19.65
N LYS A 84 -0.14 -39.60 -18.95
CA LYS A 84 -1.35 -39.08 -18.30
C LYS A 84 -2.36 -38.60 -19.33
N ALA A 85 -1.92 -37.87 -20.37
CA ALA A 85 -2.78 -37.32 -21.40
C ALA A 85 -3.51 -38.41 -22.21
N LYS A 86 -2.95 -39.61 -22.33
CA LYS A 86 -3.63 -40.79 -22.90
C LYS A 86 -4.91 -41.18 -22.16
N LYS A 87 -5.06 -40.78 -20.89
CA LYS A 87 -6.27 -41.04 -20.08
C LYS A 87 -7.33 -39.94 -20.22
N PHE A 88 -7.04 -38.85 -20.94
CA PHE A 88 -7.99 -37.76 -21.14
C PHE A 88 -9.21 -38.26 -21.94
N GLN A 89 -10.41 -37.86 -21.51
CA GLN A 89 -11.66 -38.26 -22.12
C GLN A 89 -12.56 -37.04 -22.40
N PRO A 90 -13.11 -36.90 -23.62
CA PRO A 90 -12.89 -37.74 -24.81
C PRO A 90 -11.44 -37.68 -25.33
N LYS A 91 -11.02 -38.67 -26.12
CA LYS A 91 -9.64 -38.76 -26.65
C LYS A 91 -9.22 -37.45 -27.34
N LEU A 92 -7.98 -37.04 -27.12
CA LEU A 92 -7.36 -35.90 -27.79
C LEU A 92 -7.02 -36.21 -29.25
N GLY A 93 -7.08 -35.20 -30.10
CA GLY A 93 -6.45 -35.19 -31.42
C GLY A 93 -5.02 -34.65 -31.37
N VAL A 94 -4.80 -33.61 -30.56
CA VAL A 94 -3.48 -32.97 -30.36
C VAL A 94 -3.24 -32.71 -28.88
N TYR A 95 -2.00 -32.93 -28.43
CA TYR A 95 -1.50 -32.64 -27.11
C TYR A 95 -0.29 -31.72 -27.18
N ILE A 96 -0.39 -30.58 -26.52
CA ILE A 96 0.60 -29.52 -26.54
C ILE A 96 1.28 -29.45 -25.17
N ILE A 97 2.61 -29.49 -25.17
CA ILE A 97 3.41 -29.18 -24.00
C ILE A 97 3.92 -27.75 -24.17
N ALA A 98 3.39 -26.82 -23.38
CA ALA A 98 3.82 -25.44 -23.34
C ALA A 98 4.73 -25.21 -22.12
N SER A 99 5.89 -24.59 -22.30
CA SER A 99 6.84 -24.35 -21.20
C SER A 99 7.48 -22.98 -21.25
N THR A 100 7.73 -22.38 -20.07
CA THR A 100 8.54 -21.15 -19.93
C THR A 100 10.05 -21.41 -20.02
N THR A 101 10.47 -22.65 -20.29
CA THR A 101 11.88 -22.99 -20.53
C THR A 101 12.30 -22.53 -21.92
N ASN A 102 13.59 -22.18 -22.03
CA ASN A 102 14.18 -21.87 -23.33
C ASN A 102 14.33 -23.14 -24.16
N LYS A 103 14.38 -22.99 -25.49
CA LYS A 103 14.60 -24.11 -26.42
C LYS A 103 15.82 -24.95 -26.07
N ASP A 104 15.66 -26.27 -26.14
CA ASP A 104 16.74 -27.26 -26.02
C ASP A 104 16.61 -28.27 -27.16
N ALA A 105 17.61 -28.29 -28.05
CA ALA A 105 17.58 -29.11 -29.26
C ALA A 105 17.40 -30.61 -28.97
N LYS A 106 17.93 -31.11 -27.84
CA LYS A 106 17.77 -32.51 -27.46
C LYS A 106 16.34 -32.83 -27.07
N ILE A 107 15.70 -31.92 -26.34
CA ILE A 107 14.29 -32.07 -25.94
C ILE A 107 13.36 -31.96 -27.14
N GLU A 108 13.62 -31.03 -28.05
CA GLU A 108 12.85 -30.91 -29.29
C GLU A 108 12.96 -32.18 -30.16
N GLU A 109 14.17 -32.72 -30.33
CA GLU A 109 14.38 -33.99 -31.03
C GLU A 109 13.64 -35.14 -30.36
N PHE A 110 13.74 -35.23 -29.03
CA PHE A 110 13.04 -36.24 -28.24
C PHE A 110 11.51 -36.16 -28.43
N VAL A 111 10.93 -34.96 -28.40
CA VAL A 111 9.48 -34.79 -28.64
C VAL A 111 9.11 -35.17 -30.06
N ARG A 112 9.91 -34.84 -31.09
CA ARG A 112 9.65 -35.27 -32.47
C ARG A 112 9.61 -36.79 -32.60
N LEU A 113 10.56 -37.50 -31.98
CA LEU A 113 10.58 -38.97 -31.98
C LEU A 113 9.36 -39.55 -31.26
N LYS A 114 8.98 -38.97 -30.10
CA LYS A 114 7.80 -39.40 -29.36
C LYS A 114 6.50 -39.12 -30.10
N ASN A 115 6.41 -38.01 -30.82
CA ASN A 115 5.26 -37.72 -31.69
C ASN A 115 5.11 -38.81 -32.77
N ALA A 116 6.19 -39.15 -33.47
CA ALA A 116 6.17 -40.18 -34.50
C ALA A 116 5.72 -41.55 -33.93
N GLU A 117 6.24 -41.94 -32.76
CA GLU A 117 5.83 -43.16 -32.06
C GLU A 117 4.35 -43.12 -31.66
N ASN A 118 3.86 -42.00 -31.11
CA ASN A 118 2.48 -41.87 -30.63
C ASN A 118 1.48 -41.90 -31.81
N GLN A 119 1.82 -41.23 -32.92
CA GLN A 119 1.05 -41.22 -34.16
C GLN A 119 0.97 -42.60 -34.82
N LEU A 120 2.09 -43.35 -34.88
CA LEU A 120 2.10 -44.72 -35.41
C LEU A 120 1.18 -45.66 -34.62
N ASN A 121 1.02 -45.41 -33.33
CA ASN A 121 0.10 -46.14 -32.46
C ASN A 121 -1.35 -45.65 -32.56
N GLY A 122 -1.66 -44.76 -33.52
CA GLY A 122 -2.98 -44.19 -33.72
C GLY A 122 -3.46 -43.30 -32.57
N SER A 123 -2.55 -42.70 -31.81
CA SER A 123 -2.83 -41.77 -30.71
C SER A 123 -2.82 -40.32 -31.19
N PHE A 124 -2.84 -39.35 -30.26
CA PHE A 124 -2.82 -37.91 -30.56
C PHE A 124 -1.46 -37.41 -31.06
N GLU A 125 -1.45 -36.25 -31.72
CA GLU A 125 -0.22 -35.54 -32.09
C GLU A 125 0.39 -34.86 -30.87
N ILE A 126 1.71 -34.79 -30.80
CA ILE A 126 2.44 -34.14 -29.70
C ILE A 126 3.21 -32.94 -30.25
N LEU A 127 2.94 -31.77 -29.69
CA LEU A 127 3.64 -30.51 -30.00
C LEU A 127 4.34 -29.96 -28.75
N LEU A 128 5.48 -29.30 -28.96
CA LEU A 128 6.22 -28.59 -27.92
C LEU A 128 6.32 -27.12 -28.30
N TYR A 129 5.95 -26.24 -27.37
CA TYR A 129 6.18 -24.80 -27.46
C TYR A 129 7.04 -24.36 -26.28
N CYS A 130 8.28 -23.97 -26.57
CA CYS A 130 9.17 -23.35 -25.60
C CYS A 130 8.88 -21.84 -25.50
N TRP A 131 9.52 -21.17 -24.55
CA TRP A 131 9.24 -19.76 -24.28
C TRP A 131 9.41 -18.89 -25.53
N GLU A 132 10.45 -19.12 -26.31
CA GLU A 132 10.70 -18.37 -27.54
C GLU A 132 9.60 -18.54 -28.58
N ASP A 133 9.00 -19.73 -28.70
CA ASP A 133 7.85 -19.98 -29.59
C ASP A 133 6.60 -19.27 -29.09
N ILE A 134 6.36 -19.33 -27.77
CA ILE A 134 5.21 -18.67 -27.15
C ILE A 134 5.30 -17.16 -27.33
N VAL A 135 6.49 -16.57 -27.22
CA VAL A 135 6.70 -15.14 -27.48
C VAL A 135 6.36 -14.79 -28.92
N ASP A 136 6.78 -15.60 -29.91
CA ASP A 136 6.41 -15.39 -31.31
C ASP A 136 4.89 -15.42 -31.51
N LEU A 137 4.24 -16.43 -30.93
CA LEU A 137 2.78 -16.55 -31.00
C LEU A 137 2.07 -15.36 -30.35
N ILE A 138 2.55 -14.87 -29.19
CA ILE A 138 2.00 -13.69 -28.54
C ILE A 138 2.13 -12.46 -29.45
N GLU A 139 3.28 -12.24 -30.09
CA GLU A 139 3.50 -11.11 -31.00
C GLU A 139 2.63 -11.18 -32.26
N GLU A 140 2.32 -12.38 -32.75
CA GLU A 140 1.44 -12.62 -33.89
C GLU A 140 -0.07 -12.48 -33.55
N ASN A 141 -0.43 -12.56 -32.27
CA ASN A 141 -1.81 -12.54 -31.79
C ASN A 141 -2.14 -11.27 -31.00
N LYS A 142 -2.72 -10.27 -31.70
CA LYS A 142 -2.94 -8.92 -31.19
C LYS A 142 -3.77 -8.85 -29.91
N ASP A 143 -4.83 -9.65 -29.75
CA ASP A 143 -5.66 -9.57 -28.54
C ASP A 143 -4.92 -10.12 -27.32
N THR A 144 -4.10 -11.15 -27.53
CA THR A 144 -3.25 -11.74 -26.51
C THR A 144 -2.08 -10.83 -26.20
N TYR A 145 -1.42 -10.24 -27.20
CA TYR A 145 -0.38 -9.23 -27.01
C TYR A 145 -0.88 -8.08 -26.13
N ASN A 146 -2.03 -7.50 -26.47
CA ASN A 146 -2.63 -6.43 -25.69
C ASN A 146 -2.97 -6.91 -24.27
N TRP A 147 -3.63 -8.06 -24.13
CA TRP A 147 -3.96 -8.62 -22.81
C TRP A 147 -2.71 -8.84 -21.95
N TYR A 148 -1.63 -9.35 -22.55
CA TYR A 148 -0.37 -9.64 -21.88
C TYR A 148 0.34 -8.35 -21.44
N LEU A 149 0.39 -7.35 -22.32
CA LEU A 149 0.87 -6.03 -21.96
C LEU A 149 0.03 -5.40 -20.85
N HIS A 150 -1.30 -5.46 -20.91
CA HIS A 150 -2.15 -4.88 -19.85
C HIS A 150 -1.99 -5.61 -18.50
N GLY A 151 -1.81 -6.93 -18.51
CA GLY A 151 -1.64 -7.74 -17.29
C GLY A 151 -0.29 -7.56 -16.60
N ILE A 152 0.82 -7.53 -17.36
CA ILE A 152 2.17 -7.28 -16.81
C ILE A 152 2.37 -5.81 -16.50
N SER A 153 1.84 -4.91 -17.32
CA SER A 153 2.14 -3.49 -17.20
C SER A 153 1.34 -2.75 -16.12
N GLN A 154 0.29 -3.30 -15.51
CA GLN A 154 -0.39 -2.59 -14.42
C GLN A 154 0.43 -2.54 -13.14
N LYS A 155 1.25 -3.54 -12.84
CA LYS A 155 2.11 -3.53 -11.64
C LYS A 155 3.39 -2.71 -11.82
N ASP A 156 3.96 -2.66 -13.03
CA ASP A 156 5.25 -1.98 -13.29
C ASP A 156 5.11 -0.58 -13.92
N LYS A 157 3.91 -0.16 -14.36
CA LYS A 157 3.71 1.20 -14.91
C LYS A 157 3.36 2.24 -13.87
N PHE A 158 2.57 1.86 -12.87
CA PHE A 158 2.10 2.80 -11.85
C PHE A 158 2.87 2.56 -10.57
N ASP A 159 3.57 3.58 -10.11
CA ASP A 159 4.20 3.59 -8.80
C ASP A 159 3.97 4.96 -8.16
N PHE A 160 3.89 4.96 -6.84
CA PHE A 160 3.53 6.13 -6.07
C PHE A 160 4.26 6.09 -4.75
N LYS A 161 4.98 7.17 -4.46
CA LYS A 161 5.79 7.31 -3.26
C LYS A 161 5.29 8.49 -2.43
N ILE A 162 5.21 8.28 -1.12
CA ILE A 162 5.07 9.37 -0.16
C ILE A 162 6.43 9.64 0.46
N SER A 163 6.73 10.91 0.61
CA SER A 163 7.87 11.40 1.37
C SER A 163 7.46 12.60 2.21
N PHE A 164 8.32 13.00 3.13
CA PHE A 164 8.13 14.12 4.02
C PHE A 164 9.18 15.19 3.72
N ASN A 165 8.93 16.44 4.10
CA ASN A 165 9.90 17.54 4.18
C ASN A 165 11.18 17.38 3.33
N ASN A 166 11.27 18.06 2.18
CA ASN A 166 12.43 17.93 1.28
C ASN A 166 12.69 16.50 0.75
N PHE A 167 11.64 15.70 0.54
CA PHE A 167 11.69 14.34 -0.03
C PHE A 167 12.38 13.28 0.85
N GLU A 168 12.40 13.46 2.17
CA GLU A 168 12.88 12.46 3.13
C GLU A 168 11.88 11.31 3.30
N GLU A 169 12.36 10.07 3.41
CA GLU A 169 11.51 8.88 3.59
C GLU A 169 11.04 8.69 5.04
N GLU A 170 11.82 9.20 5.98
CA GLU A 170 11.51 9.16 7.40
C GLU A 170 11.29 10.57 7.93
N LEU A 171 10.36 10.72 8.87
CA LEU A 171 10.13 11.97 9.58
C LEU A 171 10.25 11.75 11.08
N THR A 172 10.91 12.69 11.77
CA THR A 172 10.93 12.77 13.24
C THR A 172 10.34 14.10 13.69
N LEU A 173 9.27 14.05 14.47
CA LEU A 173 8.64 15.23 15.07
C LEU A 173 9.16 15.47 16.48
N TYR A 174 9.27 16.75 16.85
CA TYR A 174 9.76 17.19 18.16
C TYR A 174 8.73 18.06 18.88
N PRO A 175 7.57 17.49 19.27
CA PRO A 175 6.55 18.27 19.95
C PRO A 175 7.07 18.83 21.26
N LEU A 176 6.68 20.06 21.57
CA LEU A 176 7.05 20.74 22.79
C LEU A 176 5.93 20.59 23.82
N PHE A 177 6.18 19.90 24.93
CA PHE A 177 5.22 19.71 26.02
C PHE A 177 5.70 20.41 27.29
N GLU A 178 4.75 20.68 28.19
CA GLU A 178 5.04 21.20 29.52
C GLU A 178 4.99 20.05 30.53
N LYS A 179 6.08 19.86 31.27
CA LYS A 179 6.20 18.89 32.35
C LYS A 179 5.98 19.63 33.67
N ASN A 180 4.77 19.51 34.19
CA ASN A 180 4.39 20.10 35.47
C ASN A 180 4.84 19.18 36.60
N ILE A 181 5.62 19.71 37.54
CA ILE A 181 6.18 19.00 38.69
C ILE A 181 5.67 19.68 39.95
N THR A 182 4.84 18.99 40.72
CA THR A 182 4.36 19.47 42.01
C THR A 182 5.23 18.88 43.12
N LYS A 183 5.89 19.75 43.89
CA LYS A 183 6.71 19.39 45.04
C LYS A 183 6.03 19.81 46.33
N TYR A 184 6.05 18.95 47.35
CA TYR A 184 5.40 19.23 48.62
C TYR A 184 6.41 19.78 49.64
N ILE A 185 6.06 20.88 50.30
CA ILE A 185 6.88 21.50 51.35
C ILE A 185 6.08 21.57 52.64
N LEU A 186 6.72 21.24 53.77
CA LEU A 186 6.10 21.34 55.09
C LEU A 186 5.98 22.80 55.53
N THR A 187 4.82 23.18 56.07
CA THR A 187 4.54 24.54 56.57
C THR A 187 3.92 24.49 57.96
N ASP A 188 4.16 25.52 58.77
CA ASP A 188 3.57 25.68 60.10
C ASP A 188 2.13 26.25 60.06
N LYS A 189 1.62 26.57 58.86
CA LYS A 189 0.28 27.12 58.66
C LYS A 189 -0.81 26.11 59.02
N SER A 190 -1.92 26.61 59.57
CA SER A 190 -3.07 25.76 59.90
C SER A 190 -3.81 25.29 58.63
N SER A 191 -4.57 24.20 58.72
CA SER A 191 -5.25 23.61 57.53
C SER A 191 -6.24 24.57 56.88
N SER A 192 -6.86 25.43 57.67
CA SER A 192 -7.77 26.47 57.20
C SER A 192 -7.04 27.61 56.49
N GLN A 193 -5.83 27.98 56.92
CA GLN A 193 -5.00 28.98 56.23
C GLN A 193 -4.56 28.49 54.84
N ILE A 194 -4.09 27.24 54.75
CA ILE A 194 -3.71 26.62 53.46
C ILE A 194 -4.91 26.53 52.51
N LEU A 195 -6.09 26.17 53.03
CA LEU A 195 -7.32 26.08 52.22
C LEU A 195 -7.76 27.46 51.71
N ILE A 196 -7.70 28.50 52.54
CA ILE A 196 -8.02 29.88 52.15
C ILE A 196 -7.04 30.37 51.08
N GLU A 197 -5.74 30.14 51.25
CA GLU A 197 -4.73 30.48 50.24
C GLU A 197 -4.98 29.74 48.92
N LYS A 198 -5.25 28.42 48.97
CA LYS A 198 -5.60 27.62 47.78
C LYS A 198 -6.87 28.10 47.09
N LEU A 199 -7.89 28.53 47.83
CA LEU A 199 -9.14 29.09 47.28
C LEU A 199 -8.92 30.48 46.69
N SER A 200 -8.09 31.33 47.30
CA SER A 200 -7.74 32.65 46.77
C SER A 200 -6.90 32.54 45.49
N ALA A 201 -5.90 31.64 45.45
CA ALA A 201 -5.11 31.35 44.26
C ALA A 201 -5.96 30.67 43.17
N LYS A 202 -6.89 29.78 43.53
CA LYS A 202 -7.87 29.23 42.59
C LYS A 202 -8.80 30.30 42.04
N SER A 203 -9.20 31.31 42.81
CA SER A 203 -10.04 32.39 42.27
C SER A 203 -9.32 33.27 41.24
N GLU A 204 -7.98 33.42 41.33
CA GLU A 204 -7.17 34.04 40.27
C GLU A 204 -6.98 33.11 39.06
N PHE A 205 -6.83 31.80 39.27
CA PHE A 205 -6.68 30.81 38.19
C PHE A 205 -8.01 30.45 37.48
N ASP A 206 -9.14 30.36 38.19
CA ASP A 206 -10.49 30.10 37.63
C ASP A 206 -11.02 31.33 36.88
N PHE A 207 -10.65 32.56 37.26
CA PHE A 207 -10.97 33.77 36.47
C PHE A 207 -10.19 33.83 35.15
N LEU A 208 -9.05 33.13 35.06
CA LEU A 208 -8.28 32.98 33.83
C LEU A 208 -8.84 31.87 32.91
N GLU A 209 -9.50 30.86 33.48
CA GLU A 209 -10.21 29.81 32.71
C GLU A 209 -11.64 30.23 32.30
N LEU A 210 -12.30 31.11 33.07
CA LEU A 210 -13.61 31.68 32.75
C LEU A 210 -13.50 33.04 32.06
N LYS A 211 -12.58 33.20 31.09
CA LYS A 211 -12.79 34.26 30.11
C LYS A 211 -14.05 33.89 29.32
N PRO A 212 -15.11 34.73 29.30
CA PRO A 212 -16.23 34.52 28.40
C PRO A 212 -15.63 34.38 26.99
N PHE A 213 -16.14 33.41 26.21
CA PHE A 213 -15.78 33.22 24.80
C PHE A 213 -15.67 34.59 24.12
N SER A 214 -14.45 35.12 24.05
CA SER A 214 -14.20 36.27 23.23
C SER A 214 -14.33 35.72 21.83
N LEU A 215 -15.42 36.09 21.14
CA LEU A 215 -15.61 35.90 19.71
C LEU A 215 -14.44 36.48 18.89
N PHE A 216 -13.53 37.19 19.55
CA PHE A 216 -12.33 37.78 18.99
C PHE A 216 -11.11 37.32 19.80
N HIS A 217 -10.37 36.35 19.23
CA HIS A 217 -8.99 36.00 19.59
C HIS A 217 -8.74 35.40 20.98
N SER A 218 -8.42 34.10 21.04
CA SER A 218 -7.57 33.62 22.13
C SER A 218 -6.20 34.30 21.99
N ASN A 219 -5.78 35.01 23.04
CA ASN A 219 -4.43 35.57 23.15
C ASN A 219 -3.40 34.48 23.46
N THR A 220 -3.73 33.21 23.28
CA THR A 220 -2.84 32.08 23.55
C THR A 220 -2.57 31.28 22.28
N VAL A 221 -1.37 30.70 22.20
CA VAL A 221 -0.90 29.83 21.12
C VAL A 221 -0.41 28.53 21.75
N ASN A 222 -0.94 27.42 21.29
CA ASN A 222 -0.39 26.11 21.63
C ASN A 222 0.84 25.85 20.75
N LYS A 223 2.00 25.70 21.37
CA LYS A 223 3.30 25.47 20.72
C LYS A 223 3.62 23.97 20.59
N SER A 224 2.72 23.09 21.02
CA SER A 224 2.82 21.64 20.85
C SER A 224 2.35 21.15 19.48
N TRP A 225 1.78 22.01 18.64
CA TRP A 225 1.45 21.67 17.26
C TRP A 225 2.70 21.37 16.45
N CYS A 226 2.59 20.38 15.57
CA CYS A 226 3.64 19.96 14.67
C CYS A 226 3.14 20.11 13.23
N ASP A 227 3.95 20.80 12.43
CA ASP A 227 3.70 21.04 11.01
C ASP A 227 4.74 20.29 10.18
N PHE A 228 4.30 19.68 9.09
CA PHE A 228 5.19 19.05 8.11
C PHE A 228 4.53 18.97 6.74
N GLU A 229 5.35 18.88 5.70
CA GLU A 229 4.90 18.70 4.33
C GLU A 229 4.82 17.21 3.98
N LEU A 230 3.70 16.80 3.41
CA LEU A 230 3.55 15.48 2.80
C LEU A 230 3.65 15.62 1.29
N ILE A 231 4.65 14.97 0.71
CA ILE A 231 4.97 15.01 -0.72
C ILE A 231 4.53 13.68 -1.34
N MET A 232 3.77 13.80 -2.43
CA MET A 232 3.19 12.71 -3.21
C MET A 232 3.84 12.71 -4.59
N GLU A 233 4.59 11.65 -4.90
CA GLU A 233 5.35 11.53 -6.15
C GLU A 233 4.85 10.36 -7.00
N ASN A 234 4.73 10.59 -8.31
CA ASN A 234 4.57 9.50 -9.27
C ASN A 234 5.95 9.00 -9.69
N SER A 235 6.38 7.92 -9.04
CA SER A 235 7.63 7.18 -9.33
C SER A 235 7.47 6.16 -10.47
N GLY A 236 6.25 6.01 -11.01
CA GLY A 236 5.93 5.11 -12.11
C GLY A 236 6.29 5.67 -13.50
N SER A 237 6.05 4.84 -14.51
CA SER A 237 6.22 5.19 -15.93
C SER A 237 4.92 5.59 -16.64
N ALA A 238 3.76 5.50 -15.98
CA ALA A 238 2.46 5.97 -16.49
C ALA A 238 1.90 7.16 -15.71
N VAL A 239 1.05 7.95 -16.37
CA VAL A 239 0.35 9.10 -15.77
C VAL A 239 -0.77 8.62 -14.85
N ILE A 240 -0.86 9.18 -13.65
CA ILE A 240 -1.93 8.88 -12.70
C ILE A 240 -3.07 9.89 -12.88
N GLU A 241 -4.25 9.41 -13.29
CA GLU A 241 -5.45 10.23 -13.57
C GLU A 241 -6.58 9.97 -12.58
N ASP A 242 -7.49 10.96 -12.42
CA ASP A 242 -8.65 10.93 -11.52
C ASP A 242 -8.33 10.41 -10.11
N TRP A 243 -7.25 10.95 -9.54
CA TRP A 243 -6.69 10.41 -8.31
C TRP A 243 -7.07 11.23 -7.08
N ARG A 244 -7.07 10.56 -5.93
CA ARG A 244 -7.13 11.16 -4.61
C ARG A 244 -6.33 10.30 -3.63
N ILE A 245 -5.84 10.92 -2.58
CA ILE A 245 -5.21 10.22 -1.47
C ILE A 245 -6.06 10.40 -0.21
N ILE A 246 -6.12 9.35 0.60
CA ILE A 246 -6.75 9.35 1.91
C ILE A 246 -5.68 8.95 2.92
N LEU A 247 -5.40 9.82 3.88
CA LEU A 247 -4.56 9.54 5.03
C LEU A 247 -5.46 9.26 6.23
N LYS A 248 -5.21 8.17 6.95
CA LYS A 248 -5.88 7.83 8.19
C LYS A 248 -4.85 7.68 9.30
N PHE A 249 -4.95 8.51 10.32
CA PHE A 249 -4.07 8.46 11.48
C PHE A 249 -4.62 7.42 12.45
N ILE A 250 -3.94 6.28 12.54
CA ILE A 250 -4.36 5.13 13.34
C ILE A 250 -4.05 5.36 14.83
N SER A 251 -2.92 6.02 15.12
CA SER A 251 -2.48 6.34 16.48
C SER A 251 -1.49 7.51 16.51
N GLY A 252 -1.32 8.11 17.69
CA GLY A 252 -0.30 9.15 17.95
C GLY A 252 -0.77 10.57 17.71
N VAL A 253 -2.05 10.78 17.35
CA VAL A 253 -2.61 12.08 17.01
C VAL A 253 -3.84 12.38 17.87
N ALA A 254 -3.72 13.41 18.69
CA ALA A 254 -4.83 13.90 19.51
C ALA A 254 -5.79 14.77 18.70
N LYS A 255 -5.26 15.64 17.82
CA LYS A 255 -6.05 16.59 17.02
C LYS A 255 -5.43 16.86 15.65
N LEU A 256 -6.25 16.99 14.62
CA LEU A 256 -5.89 17.53 13.32
C LEU A 256 -6.36 18.97 13.19
N ASP A 257 -5.61 19.81 12.47
CA ASP A 257 -6.00 21.20 12.27
C ASP A 257 -7.12 21.34 11.25
N THR A 258 -8.33 21.62 11.75
CA THR A 258 -9.51 21.97 10.95
C THR A 258 -9.76 23.49 10.88
N GLY A 259 -8.84 24.29 11.43
CA GLY A 259 -9.05 25.72 11.67
C GLY A 259 -9.96 25.97 12.88
N THR A 260 -10.56 27.15 12.91
CA THR A 260 -11.49 27.57 13.98
C THR A 260 -12.91 27.71 13.42
N ILE A 261 -13.93 27.72 14.30
CA ILE A 261 -15.33 27.92 13.87
C ILE A 261 -15.50 29.20 13.04
N LEU A 262 -14.78 30.26 13.40
CA LEU A 262 -14.82 31.56 12.70
C LEU A 262 -13.94 31.57 11.44
N PHE A 263 -12.85 30.81 11.45
CA PHE A 263 -11.90 30.70 10.34
C PHE A 263 -11.62 29.22 10.07
N PRO A 264 -12.55 28.50 9.43
CA PRO A 264 -12.34 27.11 9.11
C PRO A 264 -11.18 26.99 8.11
N ARG A 265 -10.43 25.90 8.19
CA ARG A 265 -9.40 25.58 7.20
C ARG A 265 -10.10 25.31 5.87
N LEU A 266 -9.97 26.26 4.95
CA LEU A 266 -10.51 26.16 3.60
C LEU A 266 -9.37 25.85 2.64
N SER A 267 -9.27 24.58 2.24
CA SER A 267 -8.41 24.17 1.15
C SER A 267 -9.24 23.73 -0.04
N LEU A 268 -8.75 24.08 -1.24
CA LEU A 268 -9.36 23.61 -2.48
C LEU A 268 -8.91 22.19 -2.85
N THR A 269 -7.90 21.69 -2.16
CA THR A 269 -7.24 20.42 -2.49
C THR A 269 -7.26 19.41 -1.36
N ASP A 270 -7.49 19.81 -0.11
CA ASP A 270 -7.57 18.88 1.03
C ASP A 270 -8.80 19.13 1.91
N TYR A 271 -9.28 18.05 2.51
CA TYR A 271 -10.35 18.03 3.49
C TYR A 271 -9.88 17.28 4.72
N VAL A 272 -9.97 17.93 5.88
CA VAL A 272 -9.53 17.42 7.18
C VAL A 272 -10.75 17.06 8.02
N ASP A 273 -10.79 15.83 8.50
CA ASP A 273 -11.80 15.32 9.42
C ASP A 273 -11.12 14.87 10.72
N ASP A 274 -11.23 15.69 11.76
CA ASP A 274 -10.65 15.45 13.07
C ASP A 274 -11.40 14.37 13.88
N GLU A 275 -12.67 14.12 13.59
CA GLU A 275 -13.45 13.09 14.31
C GLU A 275 -12.98 11.70 13.89
N ASN A 276 -12.82 11.48 12.59
CA ASN A 276 -12.33 10.21 12.05
C ASN A 276 -10.81 10.12 11.94
N LYS A 277 -10.10 11.22 12.27
CA LYS A 277 -8.65 11.37 12.12
C LYS A 277 -8.21 11.05 10.69
N THR A 278 -8.84 11.69 9.71
CA THR A 278 -8.54 11.50 8.29
C THR A 278 -8.27 12.80 7.56
N ILE A 279 -7.40 12.73 6.55
CA ILE A 279 -7.19 13.82 5.58
C ILE A 279 -7.37 13.24 4.18
N THR A 280 -8.24 13.84 3.39
CA THR A 280 -8.42 13.48 1.98
C THR A 280 -7.86 14.59 1.12
N TYR A 281 -6.91 14.28 0.24
CA TYR A 281 -6.42 15.22 -0.76
C TYR A 281 -6.91 14.82 -2.16
N ARG A 282 -7.38 15.81 -2.92
CA ARG A 282 -7.80 15.74 -4.31
C ARG A 282 -7.17 16.89 -5.10
N PRO A 283 -6.51 16.65 -6.24
CA PRO A 283 -5.94 17.71 -7.06
C PRO A 283 -7.03 18.64 -7.62
N LEU A 284 -6.74 19.95 -7.63
CA LEU A 284 -7.60 20.95 -8.25
C LEU A 284 -7.83 20.61 -9.73
N ASP A 285 -9.07 20.77 -10.19
CA ASP A 285 -9.49 20.48 -11.57
C ASP A 285 -9.17 19.05 -12.04
N ASN A 286 -9.01 18.10 -11.11
CA ASN A 286 -8.59 16.72 -11.41
C ASN A 286 -7.28 16.64 -12.20
N LYS A 287 -6.34 17.58 -11.99
CA LYS A 287 -5.05 17.57 -12.68
C LYS A 287 -4.34 16.22 -12.49
N PRO A 288 -3.88 15.58 -13.58
CA PRO A 288 -3.19 14.32 -13.50
C PRO A 288 -1.81 14.50 -12.84
N LEU A 289 -1.32 13.45 -12.19
CA LEU A 289 0.05 13.38 -11.69
C LEU A 289 0.92 12.68 -12.74
N ILE A 290 1.60 13.48 -13.56
CA ILE A 290 2.48 12.98 -14.62
C ILE A 290 3.75 12.34 -14.02
N GLN A 291 4.45 11.57 -14.83
CA GLN A 291 5.66 10.85 -14.40
C GLN A 291 6.72 11.83 -13.88
N LYS A 292 7.38 11.49 -12.77
CA LYS A 292 8.42 12.32 -12.11
C LYS A 292 7.95 13.68 -11.61
N ASP A 293 6.64 13.96 -11.66
CA ASP A 293 6.05 15.12 -11.01
C ASP A 293 5.63 14.77 -9.57
N ASN A 294 5.49 15.80 -8.76
CA ASN A 294 5.05 15.69 -7.38
C ASN A 294 3.98 16.74 -7.06
N LYS A 295 3.24 16.47 -5.99
CA LYS A 295 2.35 17.43 -5.32
C LYS A 295 2.61 17.33 -3.83
N TYR A 296 2.38 18.42 -3.12
CA TYR A 296 2.53 18.43 -1.67
C TYR A 296 1.41 19.23 -1.03
N PHE A 297 1.17 18.96 0.25
CA PHE A 297 0.34 19.80 1.10
C PHE A 297 0.87 19.75 2.54
N GLU A 298 0.57 20.81 3.28
CA GLU A 298 1.00 20.94 4.67
C GLU A 298 -0.01 20.26 5.61
N ILE A 299 0.52 19.48 6.54
CA ILE A 299 -0.25 18.83 7.60
C ILE A 299 0.16 19.48 8.92
N SER A 300 -0.85 19.97 9.64
CA SER A 300 -0.69 20.46 11.00
C SER A 300 -1.51 19.56 11.93
N LEU A 301 -0.84 19.02 12.95
CA LEU A 301 -1.46 18.14 13.92
C LEU A 301 -0.93 18.38 15.34
N LEU A 302 -1.77 18.05 16.30
CA LEU A 302 -1.43 17.98 17.71
C LEU A 302 -1.20 16.52 18.08
N PRO A 303 0.02 16.13 18.45
CA PRO A 303 0.32 14.75 18.75
C PRO A 303 -0.16 14.33 20.14
N ASP A 304 -0.33 13.03 20.34
CA ASP A 304 -0.62 12.45 21.65
C ASP A 304 0.55 12.67 22.62
N LYS A 305 0.24 12.98 23.88
CA LYS A 305 1.26 13.34 24.89
C LYS A 305 2.15 12.16 25.32
N ILE A 306 1.67 10.94 25.13
CA ILE A 306 2.28 9.70 25.65
C ILE A 306 2.87 8.86 24.51
N SER A 307 2.44 9.08 23.26
CA SER A 307 2.88 8.27 22.13
C SER A 307 4.32 8.62 21.72
N ASP A 308 5.10 7.60 21.39
CA ASP A 308 6.46 7.70 20.84
C ASP A 308 6.48 7.73 19.31
N LYS A 309 5.34 7.49 18.67
CA LYS A 309 5.18 7.50 17.21
C LYS A 309 3.77 7.82 16.74
N ILE A 310 3.67 8.18 15.48
CA ILE A 310 2.41 8.33 14.73
C ILE A 310 2.38 7.28 13.63
N ILE A 311 1.26 6.54 13.54
CA ILE A 311 1.03 5.54 12.49
C ILE A 311 0.00 6.09 11.52
N ILE A 312 0.38 6.21 10.25
CA ILE A 312 -0.49 6.69 9.19
C ILE A 312 -0.72 5.57 8.19
N GLU A 313 -1.98 5.21 7.98
CA GLU A 313 -2.39 4.37 6.86
C GLU A 313 -2.81 5.29 5.71
N TRP A 314 -2.14 5.19 4.57
CA TRP A 314 -2.47 5.97 3.39
C TRP A 314 -3.02 5.08 2.28
N GLN A 315 -3.98 5.62 1.54
CA GLN A 315 -4.59 4.95 0.40
C GLN A 315 -4.69 5.92 -0.77
N ILE A 316 -4.07 5.57 -1.90
CA ILE A 316 -4.31 6.24 -3.17
C ILE A 316 -5.41 5.50 -3.94
N LEU A 317 -6.36 6.27 -4.44
CA LEU A 317 -7.42 5.81 -5.34
C LEU A 317 -7.32 6.60 -6.64
N ALA A 318 -7.06 5.93 -7.76
CA ALA A 318 -6.98 6.52 -9.09
C ALA A 318 -7.74 5.65 -10.11
N ARG A 319 -7.94 6.15 -11.33
CA ARG A 319 -8.72 5.47 -12.37
C ARG A 319 -8.25 4.03 -12.62
N ASP A 320 -6.95 3.85 -12.78
CA ASP A 320 -6.31 2.58 -13.16
C ASP A 320 -5.30 2.07 -12.12
N PHE A 321 -5.20 2.74 -10.97
CA PHE A 321 -4.21 2.44 -9.94
C PHE A 321 -4.80 2.65 -8.54
N ASN A 322 -4.60 1.68 -7.65
CA ASN A 322 -4.97 1.78 -6.25
C ASN A 322 -3.87 1.12 -5.41
N ARG A 323 -3.44 1.80 -4.35
CA ARG A 323 -2.43 1.26 -3.42
C ARG A 323 -2.74 1.72 -2.01
N LYS A 324 -2.38 0.90 -1.04
CA LYS A 324 -2.62 1.15 0.37
C LYS A 324 -1.44 0.65 1.18
N GLU A 325 -0.83 1.52 1.97
CA GLU A 325 0.30 1.17 2.82
C GLU A 325 0.26 1.95 4.14
N THR A 326 1.21 1.64 5.01
CA THR A 326 1.36 2.28 6.31
C THR A 326 2.74 2.89 6.41
N VAL A 327 2.82 4.09 6.98
CA VAL A 327 4.07 4.79 7.29
C VAL A 327 4.09 5.19 8.76
N GLU A 328 5.29 5.18 9.33
CA GLU A 328 5.54 5.51 10.73
C GLU A 328 6.35 6.81 10.82
N ILE A 329 5.89 7.74 11.65
CA ILE A 329 6.59 8.97 11.99
C ILE A 329 7.07 8.87 13.43
N LYS A 330 8.37 9.06 13.65
CA LYS A 330 8.99 9.00 14.98
C LYS A 330 8.67 10.26 15.77
N MET A 331 8.40 10.14 17.07
CA MET A 331 8.23 11.29 17.96
C MET A 331 9.33 11.36 19.00
N LYS A 332 9.93 12.54 19.16
CA LYS A 332 10.91 12.86 20.20
C LYS A 332 10.49 14.13 20.94
N PRO A 333 9.58 14.01 21.93
CA PRO A 333 9.09 15.17 22.66
C PRO A 333 10.21 15.94 23.37
N LYS A 334 10.07 17.26 23.41
CA LYS A 334 10.87 18.18 24.22
C LYS A 334 10.01 18.68 25.38
N TYR A 335 10.59 18.79 26.57
CA TYR A 335 9.86 19.18 27.78
C TYR A 335 10.36 20.51 28.33
N ILE A 336 9.43 21.39 28.66
CA ILE A 336 9.67 22.57 29.47
C ILE A 336 9.17 22.24 30.88
N GLU A 337 10.05 22.30 31.86
CA GLU A 337 9.70 21.99 33.25
C GLU A 337 9.09 23.21 33.94
N LYS A 338 7.96 22.99 34.60
CA LYS A 338 7.29 23.97 35.45
C LYS A 338 7.13 23.39 36.84
N ILE A 339 7.82 23.97 37.80
CA ILE A 339 7.83 23.48 39.19
C ILE A 339 6.85 24.33 40.00
N LYS A 340 5.89 23.66 40.65
CA LYS A 340 4.98 24.25 41.61
C LYS A 340 5.26 23.66 42.99
N PHE A 341 5.28 24.51 44.01
CA PHE A 341 5.37 24.05 45.39
C PHE A 341 3.99 24.08 46.02
N GLU A 342 3.58 22.97 46.63
CA GLU A 342 2.38 22.91 47.45
C GLU A 342 2.74 22.74 48.93
N GLU A 343 2.24 23.67 49.73
CA GLU A 343 2.42 23.63 51.17
C GLU A 343 1.47 22.61 51.83
N VAL A 344 2.01 21.78 52.72
CA VAL A 344 1.28 20.79 53.53
C VAL A 344 1.63 20.94 55.00
N ASN A 345 0.67 20.74 55.90
CA ASN A 345 0.87 20.94 57.34
C ASN A 345 0.91 19.65 58.16
N LYS A 346 0.99 18.51 57.48
CA LYS A 346 1.20 17.20 58.09
C LYS A 346 2.29 16.47 57.34
N GLU A 347 3.22 15.84 58.06
CA GLU A 347 4.28 15.03 57.46
C GLU A 347 3.71 13.87 56.62
N SER A 348 2.54 13.33 56.99
CA SER A 348 1.84 12.28 56.23
C SER A 348 1.29 12.73 54.86
N GLN A 349 1.42 14.02 54.53
CA GLN A 349 0.99 14.62 53.25
C GLN A 349 2.18 15.01 52.37
N LEU A 350 3.42 14.77 52.83
CA LEU A 350 4.59 14.82 51.98
C LEU A 350 4.56 13.58 51.08
N ASN A 351 4.18 13.79 49.82
CA ASN A 351 4.16 12.74 48.80
C ASN A 351 5.39 12.87 47.90
N GLU A 352 5.65 11.82 47.10
CA GLU A 352 6.57 11.90 45.97
C GLU A 352 6.13 12.97 44.97
N ASP A 353 7.08 13.56 44.25
CA ASP A 353 6.83 14.61 43.26
C ASP A 353 5.77 14.15 42.24
N GLU A 354 4.63 14.84 42.18
CA GLU A 354 3.60 14.55 41.18
C GLU A 354 4.00 15.17 39.83
N VAL A 355 4.08 14.34 38.78
CA VAL A 355 4.46 14.77 37.43
C VAL A 355 3.29 14.59 36.47
N PHE A 356 2.91 15.67 35.78
CA PHE A 356 1.88 15.65 34.73
C PHE A 356 2.34 16.36 33.46
N ILE A 357 2.01 15.78 32.30
CA ILE A 357 2.37 16.34 30.98
C ILE A 357 1.15 17.06 30.39
N SER A 358 1.32 18.35 30.08
CA SER A 358 0.34 19.17 29.38
C SER A 358 0.90 19.71 28.06
N TYR A 359 0.01 20.25 27.23
CA TYR A 359 0.43 20.99 26.04
C TYR A 359 1.05 22.32 26.46
N TYR A 360 2.11 22.73 25.78
CA TYR A 360 2.78 23.99 26.06
C TYR A 360 2.04 25.14 25.38
N VAL A 361 1.33 25.94 26.17
CA VAL A 361 0.50 27.05 25.70
C VAL A 361 1.07 28.36 26.24
N VAL A 362 1.32 29.32 25.35
CA VAL A 362 1.90 30.64 25.68
C VAL A 362 0.98 31.77 25.24
N GLU A 363 1.10 32.94 25.86
CA GLU A 363 0.42 34.15 25.36
C GLU A 363 1.07 34.65 24.06
N LYS A 364 0.28 35.24 23.15
CA LYS A 364 0.74 35.90 21.93
C LYS A 364 1.50 37.15 22.33
N GLU A 365 2.75 37.27 21.89
CA GLU A 365 3.46 38.55 21.98
C GLU A 365 2.69 39.58 21.13
N ASN A 366 2.16 40.63 21.77
CA ASN A 366 1.64 41.79 21.06
C ASN A 366 2.82 42.41 20.30
N LYS A 367 2.86 42.25 18.98
CA LYS A 367 3.70 43.10 18.12
C LYS A 367 3.07 44.49 18.03
N ASP A 368 3.10 45.23 19.13
CA ASP A 368 2.97 46.68 19.14
C ASP A 368 4.39 47.26 19.24
N ASN A 369 4.92 47.66 18.07
CA ASN A 369 5.84 48.80 17.84
C ASN A 369 6.61 48.62 16.52
N ILE A 370 6.01 49.09 15.41
CA ILE A 370 6.71 49.86 14.37
C ILE A 370 5.80 51.04 14.01
#